data_AF-A0A7C4TNY4-F1
#
_entry.id   AF-A0A7C4TNY4-F1
#
_cell.length_a   1.000
_cell.length_b   1.000
_cell.length_c   1.000
_cell.angle_alpha   90.00
_cell.angle_beta   90.00
_cell.angle_gamma   90.00
#
_symmetry.space_group_name_H-M   'P 1'
#
loop_
_entity.id
_entity.type
_entity.pdbx_description
1 polymer ?
#
loop_
_entity_poly.entity_id
_entity_poly.type
_entity_poly.pdbx_seq_one_letter_code
_entity_poly.pdbx_strand_id
1 'polypeptide(L)'
;MDFVFELLKMIWFLLPAGVANMAAGVSGKLWPKFNFPPDFNYRFRGRRIFGDHKTIRGISFGTSMGFLIRLVQRYSIKLLKF
;
A
#
# COMPACT_ATOMS: atom_id res chain seq x y z
N MET A 1 -28.37 9.84 7.45
CA MET A 1 -27.06 9.78 6.76
C MET A 1 -27.22 8.79 5.61
N ASP A 2 -27.06 9.25 4.38
CA ASP A 2 -27.29 8.41 3.18
C ASP A 2 -26.21 7.34 3.05
N PHE A 3 -26.63 6.10 2.76
CA PHE A 3 -25.72 4.94 2.60
C PHE A 3 -24.56 5.21 1.63
N VAL A 4 -24.86 5.88 0.52
CA VAL A 4 -23.85 6.26 -0.50
C VAL A 4 -22.76 7.15 0.11
N PHE A 5 -23.12 8.09 0.98
CA PHE A 5 -22.17 8.99 1.61
C PHE A 5 -21.22 8.25 2.56
N GLU A 6 -21.74 7.29 3.33
CA GLU A 6 -20.91 6.45 4.19
C GLU A 6 -19.97 5.54 3.37
N LEU A 7 -20.44 4.99 2.25
CA LEU A 7 -19.61 4.21 1.34
C LEU A 7 -18.44 5.05 0.79
N LEU A 8 -18.70 6.29 0.38
CA LEU A 8 -17.65 7.20 -0.09
C LEU A 8 -16.62 7.51 0.99
N LYS A 9 -17.04 7.70 2.26
CA LYS A 9 -16.12 7.88 3.38
C LYS A 9 -15.25 6.65 3.61
N MET A 10 -15.81 5.44 3.51
CA MET A 10 -15.05 4.19 3.66
C MET A 10 -14.02 4.04 2.54
N ILE A 11 -14.39 4.32 1.29
CA ILE A 11 -13.46 4.31 0.15
C ILE A 11 -12.36 5.34 0.36
N TRP A 12 -12.72 6.57 0.75
CA TRP A 12 -11.76 7.62 1.07
C TRP A 12 -10.80 7.16 2.18
N PHE A 13 -11.32 6.57 3.26
CA PHE A 13 -10.50 6.06 4.37
C PHE A 13 -9.53 4.95 3.94
N LEU A 14 -9.96 4.02 3.07
CA LEU A 14 -9.16 2.89 2.61
C LEU A 14 -8.23 3.23 1.44
N LEU A 15 -8.38 4.39 0.81
CA LEU A 15 -7.61 4.81 -0.36
C LEU A 15 -6.07 4.69 -0.17
N PRO A 16 -5.46 5.12 0.97
CA PRO A 16 -4.02 4.95 1.18
C PRO A 16 -3.57 3.48 1.13
N ALA A 17 -4.36 2.57 1.71
CA ALA A 17 -4.06 1.15 1.74
C ALA A 17 -4.21 0.50 0.35
N GLY A 18 -5.26 0.87 -0.38
CA GLY A 18 -5.46 0.41 -1.76
C GLY A 18 -4.32 0.84 -2.68
N VAL A 19 -3.89 2.10 -2.59
CA VAL A 19 -2.77 2.62 -3.38
C VAL A 19 -1.45 1.97 -2.98
N ALA A 20 -1.19 1.79 -1.68
CA ALA A 20 0.01 1.09 -1.22
C ALA A 20 0.12 -0.33 -1.79
N ASN A 21 -1.00 -1.07 -1.84
CA ASN A 21 -1.04 -2.43 -2.38
C ASN A 21 -0.74 -2.46 -3.89
N MET A 22 -1.38 -1.58 -4.67
CA MET A 22 -1.12 -1.50 -6.12
C MET A 22 0.32 -1.06 -6.41
N ALA A 23 0.82 -0.05 -5.69
CA ALA A 23 2.17 0.46 -5.83
C ALA A 23 3.23 -0.63 -5.56
N ALA A 24 3.01 -1.48 -4.57
CA ALA A 24 3.91 -2.60 -4.28
C ALA A 24 4.11 -3.51 -5.51
N GLY A 25 3.05 -3.80 -6.27
CA GLY A 25 3.13 -4.56 -7.52
C GLY A 25 3.86 -3.79 -8.64
N VAL A 26 3.57 -2.51 -8.81
CA VAL A 26 4.23 -1.63 -9.80
C VAL A 26 5.74 -1.53 -9.55
N SER A 27 6.18 -1.58 -8.28
CA SER A 27 7.60 -1.54 -7.91
C SER A 27 8.44 -2.62 -8.61
N GLY A 28 7.84 -3.78 -8.92
CA GLY A 28 8.49 -4.87 -9.63
C GLY A 28 8.93 -4.51 -11.05
N LYS A 29 8.21 -3.59 -11.71
CA LYS A 29 8.55 -3.09 -13.04
C LYS A 29 9.59 -1.96 -12.98
N LEU A 30 9.55 -1.13 -11.92
CA LEU A 30 10.44 0.02 -11.78
C LEU A 30 11.86 -0.37 -11.34
N TRP A 31 11.99 -1.31 -10.40
CA TRP A 31 13.30 -1.72 -9.88
C TRP A 31 13.43 -3.25 -9.77
N PRO A 32 13.37 -3.98 -10.90
CA PRO A 32 13.29 -5.45 -10.90
C PRO A 32 14.43 -6.14 -10.12
N LYS A 33 15.63 -5.56 -10.10
CA LYS A 33 16.81 -6.09 -9.40
C LYS A 33 16.66 -6.16 -7.87
N PHE A 34 15.84 -5.30 -7.27
CA PHE A 34 15.64 -5.24 -5.81
C PHE A 34 14.50 -6.16 -5.35
N ASN A 35 14.64 -7.45 -5.57
CA ASN A 35 13.61 -8.45 -5.30
C ASN A 35 13.78 -9.18 -3.96
N PHE A 36 14.48 -8.57 -3.00
CA PHE A 36 14.81 -9.26 -1.75
C PHE A 36 13.55 -9.48 -0.89
N PRO A 37 13.31 -10.70 -0.40
CA PRO A 37 12.12 -11.03 0.37
C PRO A 37 12.28 -10.65 1.85
N PRO A 38 11.23 -10.16 2.52
CA PRO A 38 11.30 -9.70 3.90
C PRO A 38 11.46 -10.83 4.93
N ASP A 39 11.21 -12.08 4.56
CA ASP A 39 11.42 -13.26 5.42
C ASP A 39 12.85 -13.81 5.34
N PHE A 40 13.79 -13.13 4.65
CA PHE A 40 15.17 -13.61 4.46
C PHE A 40 15.27 -15.04 3.89
N ASN A 41 14.26 -15.50 3.16
CA ASN A 41 14.11 -16.88 2.66
C ASN A 41 13.87 -17.95 3.74
N TYR A 42 13.53 -17.56 4.97
CA TYR A 42 13.12 -18.50 5.99
C TYR A 42 11.83 -19.24 5.60
N ARG A 43 11.74 -20.49 6.05
CA ARG A 43 10.59 -21.36 5.83
C ARG A 43 10.04 -21.87 7.14
N PHE A 44 8.72 -21.95 7.25
CA PHE A 44 8.02 -22.61 8.33
C PHE A 44 7.20 -23.77 7.77
N ARG A 45 7.40 -24.99 8.32
CA ARG A 45 6.76 -26.23 7.82
C ARG A 45 6.93 -26.44 6.30
N GLY A 46 8.12 -26.15 5.79
CA GLY A 46 8.47 -26.29 4.38
C GLY A 46 8.00 -25.17 3.45
N ARG A 47 7.19 -24.20 3.93
CA ARG A 47 6.66 -23.09 3.14
C ARG A 47 7.31 -21.75 3.51
N ARG A 48 7.43 -20.84 2.56
CA ARG A 48 7.87 -19.45 2.80
C ARG A 48 6.93 -18.74 3.76
N ILE A 49 7.47 -17.91 4.65
CA ILE A 49 6.67 -17.24 5.69
C ILE A 49 5.75 -16.19 5.05
N PHE A 50 6.28 -15.37 4.15
CA PHE A 50 5.50 -14.31 3.49
C PHE A 50 5.15 -14.59 2.03
N GLY A 51 5.58 -15.75 1.51
CA GLY A 51 5.46 -16.11 0.11
C GLY A 51 6.44 -15.35 -0.80
N ASP A 52 6.58 -15.80 -2.05
CA ASP A 52 7.59 -15.27 -2.97
C ASP A 52 7.20 -13.94 -3.63
N HIS A 53 5.95 -13.51 -3.48
CA HIS A 53 5.43 -12.28 -4.09
C HIS A 53 5.64 -11.03 -3.22
N LYS A 54 6.11 -11.18 -1.97
CA LYS A 54 6.37 -10.06 -1.06
C LYS A 54 7.86 -9.72 -1.06
N THR A 55 8.17 -8.45 -1.25
CA THR A 55 9.55 -7.96 -1.39
C THR A 55 9.72 -6.70 -0.55
N ILE A 56 10.93 -6.47 -0.03
CA ILE A 56 11.26 -5.26 0.73
C ILE A 56 11.02 -4.02 -0.13
N ARG A 57 11.39 -4.06 -1.42
CA ARG A 57 11.09 -3.00 -2.39
C ARG A 57 9.59 -2.71 -2.50
N GLY A 58 8.77 -3.76 -2.61
CA GLY A 58 7.31 -3.60 -2.67
C GLY A 58 6.74 -2.97 -1.40
N ILE A 59 7.23 -3.40 -0.23
CA ILE A 59 6.83 -2.85 1.06
C ILE A 59 7.24 -1.38 1.18
N SER A 60 8.50 -1.04 0.87
CA SER A 60 9.00 0.32 1.02
C SER A 60 8.32 1.28 0.04
N PHE A 61 8.22 0.90 -1.24
CA PHE A 61 7.58 1.73 -2.25
C PHE A 61 6.07 1.86 -2.01
N GLY A 62 5.38 0.76 -1.69
CA GLY A 62 3.96 0.78 -1.33
C GLY A 62 3.68 1.68 -0.13
N THR A 63 4.48 1.57 0.93
CA THR A 63 4.35 2.41 2.13
C THR A 63 4.54 3.89 1.82
N SER A 64 5.57 4.24 1.04
CA SER A 64 5.82 5.61 0.60
C SER A 64 4.65 6.17 -0.21
N MET A 65 4.09 5.40 -1.15
CA MET A 65 2.95 5.83 -1.95
C MET A 65 1.68 5.99 -1.09
N GLY A 66 1.41 5.08 -0.16
CA GLY A 66 0.29 5.23 0.79
C GLY A 66 0.44 6.47 1.67
N PHE A 67 1.65 6.77 2.13
CA PHE A 67 1.93 7.98 2.89
C PHE A 67 1.71 9.26 2.05
N LEU A 68 2.13 9.25 0.78
CA LEU A 68 1.86 10.35 -0.15
C LEU A 68 0.35 10.60 -0.32
N ILE A 69 -0.45 9.53 -0.48
CA ILE A 69 -1.93 9.66 -0.51
C ILE A 69 -2.46 10.26 0.79
N ARG A 70 -1.96 9.82 1.95
CA ARG A 70 -2.38 10.38 3.25
C ARG A 70 -2.07 11.87 3.37
N LEU A 71 -0.94 12.33 2.81
CA LEU A 71 -0.61 13.75 2.74
C LEU A 71 -1.59 14.50 1.83
N VAL A 72 -1.88 13.97 0.64
CA VAL A 72 -2.90 14.54 -0.26
C VAL A 72 -4.23 14.66 0.47
N GLN A 73 -4.69 13.60 1.14
CA GLN A 73 -5.93 13.63 1.93
C GLN A 73 -5.92 14.72 3.01
N ARG A 74 -4.79 14.90 3.72
CA ARG A 74 -4.64 15.95 4.74
C ARG A 74 -4.85 17.34 4.15
N TYR A 75 -4.23 17.61 2.99
CA TYR A 75 -4.32 18.91 2.34
C TYR A 75 -5.69 19.13 1.68
N SER A 76 -6.28 18.09 1.07
CA SER A 76 -7.62 18.16 0.48
C SER A 76 -8.68 18.48 1.53
N ILE A 77 -8.65 17.84 2.71
CA ILE A 77 -9.58 18.15 3.80
C ILE A 77 -9.40 19.60 4.27
N LYS A 78 -8.15 20.05 4.44
CA LYS A 78 -7.85 21.43 4.83
C LYS A 78 -8.33 22.45 3.80
N LEU A 79 -8.21 22.14 2.50
CA LEU A 79 -8.64 23.02 1.40
C LEU A 79 -10.17 23.07 1.26
N LEU A 80 -10.84 21.93 1.47
CA LEU A 80 -12.30 21.80 1.34
C LEU A 80 -13.08 22.35 2.55
N LYS A 81 -12.40 22.93 3.55
CA LYS A 81 -13.00 23.53 4.76
C LYS A 81 -14.04 22.62 5.44
N PHE A 82 -13.69 21.35 5.62
CA PHE A 82 -14.34 20.49 6.62
C PHE A 82 -13.60 20.59 7.96
#